data_AF-A0AB34KK32-F1
#
_entry.id   AF-A0AB34KK32-F1
#
_cell.length_a   1.000
_cell.length_b   1.000
_cell.length_c   1.000
_cell.angle_alpha   90.00
_cell.angle_beta   90.00
_cell.angle_gamma   90.00
#
_symmetry.space_group_name_H-M   'P 1'
#
loop_
_entity.id
_entity.type
_entity.pdbx_description
1 polymer ?
#
loop_
_entity_poly.entity_id
_entity_poly.type
_entity_poly.pdbx_seq_one_letter_code
_entity_poly.pdbx_strand_id
1 'polypeptide(L)'
;MGNQPRDLVRESLGLNERLLTEDENKKDPRALRALASLQPTPEQIASLELASSVGPNFLGRTASLTRGESFGWYHRKSNGFTAQDLLLPSADTRDNYRSHDHLTDLSQAELVYMIGHHLQWMDLRGDELLSYSKDPLFLVVHALRRYHEKQGNVTIQFLDRRKAKTVTGEPVAFYNALDLYTIFEVPRSSHWGQSNMVRLHPRKFTQEFLTHGPVLYDDDVFKQARIEDLIQDGLYDIFPEFHAPADHKRAGLYTLQVVMRRVGFPARAARNGEVYPPIYSYVECPTTFPITIELLEKVRRVTLHFHKVVGGQVGVEPPLHAFICFLTFQKRKSAEPSFMEWIRRRYTAQDVLELYTDTNGKPLAGFTTVADNLPGYKQYLDLIRDCIAVFSLPALPDNHVETGHVFQGTMSQSYAYEEVDNKWQREDVKSEYWCPTMNALRLDSSRRRRKAKAEAKKTLTGAQPATSASLVPASGSPEPLGDADNDVEEAEESSAPRLVEDAEDEGDSIFEVLRRSRQQHENALQDTRSPRQNLGNHDNESEPVTNSAGAFRPLQGASDAAMAPF
;
A
#
# COMPACT_ATOMS: atom_id res chain seq x y z
N MET A 1 1.64 -2.36 -28.30
CA MET A 1 3.01 -2.00 -28.75
C MET A 1 3.92 -2.16 -27.55
N GLY A 2 5.08 -2.79 -27.67
CA GLY A 2 6.01 -2.97 -26.55
C GLY A 2 6.96 -1.78 -26.44
N ASN A 3 7.17 -1.27 -25.22
CA ASN A 3 8.26 -0.35 -24.95
C ASN A 3 9.56 -1.16 -24.90
N GLN A 4 10.37 -1.10 -25.96
CA GLN A 4 11.76 -1.56 -25.87
C GLN A 4 12.55 -0.60 -24.96
N PRO A 5 13.49 -1.11 -24.14
CA PRO A 5 14.51 -0.27 -23.53
C PRO A 5 15.25 0.50 -24.62
N ARG A 6 15.38 1.82 -24.44
CA ARG A 6 16.17 2.71 -25.31
C ARG A 6 17.49 3.04 -24.62
N ASP A 7 18.46 3.51 -25.39
CA ASP A 7 19.85 3.71 -24.95
C ASP A 7 19.95 4.44 -23.61
N LEU A 8 20.45 3.72 -22.59
CA LEU A 8 20.62 4.20 -21.22
C LEU A 8 21.73 5.25 -21.07
N VAL A 9 22.47 5.55 -22.15
CA VAL A 9 23.60 6.47 -22.17
C VAL A 9 23.16 7.81 -22.75
N ARG A 10 22.67 8.68 -21.86
CA ARG A 10 22.43 10.12 -22.11
C ARG A 10 22.84 10.94 -20.89
N GLU A 11 23.28 12.17 -21.12
CA GLU A 11 23.56 13.15 -20.08
C GLU A 11 22.27 13.48 -19.30
N SER A 12 22.37 13.58 -17.98
CA SER A 12 21.27 14.02 -17.12
C SER A 12 21.20 15.54 -17.06
N LEU A 13 19.99 16.05 -16.85
CA LEU A 13 19.72 17.43 -16.46
C LEU A 13 19.05 17.37 -15.10
N GLY A 14 19.71 17.93 -14.09
CA GLY A 14 19.35 17.79 -12.68
C GLY A 14 17.90 18.21 -12.39
N LEU A 15 17.30 17.58 -11.39
CA LEU A 15 15.89 17.78 -11.05
C LEU A 15 15.66 19.25 -10.63
N ASN A 16 16.63 19.88 -9.97
CA ASN A 16 16.65 21.29 -9.55
C ASN A 16 16.33 22.32 -10.65
N GLU A 17 16.94 22.25 -11.84
CA GLU A 17 16.66 23.21 -12.93
C GLU A 17 15.21 23.11 -13.44
N ARG A 18 14.61 21.93 -13.26
CA ARG A 18 13.28 21.57 -13.76
C ARG A 18 12.18 21.81 -12.73
N LEU A 19 12.45 21.51 -11.45
CA LEU A 19 11.58 21.85 -10.31
C LEU A 19 11.33 23.36 -10.19
N LEU A 20 12.29 24.18 -10.61
CA LEU A 20 12.17 25.63 -10.62
C LEU A 20 11.42 26.20 -11.85
N THR A 21 11.07 25.36 -12.83
CA THR A 21 10.44 25.77 -14.10
C THR A 21 9.09 25.09 -14.41
N GLU A 22 8.75 23.94 -13.82
CA GLU A 22 7.41 23.34 -13.96
C GLU A 22 6.34 24.02 -13.06
N ASP A 23 5.12 24.19 -13.60
CA ASP A 23 4.07 25.10 -13.13
C ASP A 23 3.33 24.69 -11.82
N GLU A 24 3.82 23.65 -11.14
CA GLU A 24 3.23 23.12 -9.89
C GLU A 24 3.67 23.90 -8.64
N ASN A 25 4.81 24.61 -8.69
CA ASN A 25 5.47 25.24 -7.53
C ASN A 25 4.86 26.61 -7.10
N LYS A 26 3.52 26.71 -7.07
CA LYS A 26 2.77 27.96 -6.77
C LYS A 26 2.66 28.32 -5.28
N LYS A 27 3.38 27.63 -4.39
CA LYS A 27 3.45 27.94 -2.95
C LYS A 27 4.89 27.89 -2.44
N ASP A 28 5.37 29.07 -2.03
CA ASP A 28 6.71 29.42 -1.55
C ASP A 28 7.90 28.56 -2.05
N PRO A 29 8.44 28.87 -3.25
CA PRO A 29 9.66 28.24 -3.73
C PRO A 29 10.94 28.64 -2.95
N ARG A 30 10.88 29.56 -1.97
CA ARG A 30 12.06 29.98 -1.19
C ARG A 30 12.59 28.84 -0.30
N ALA A 31 11.69 28.04 0.26
CA ALA A 31 12.04 26.91 1.13
C ALA A 31 12.92 25.88 0.40
N LEU A 32 12.50 25.44 -0.79
CA LEU A 32 13.28 24.50 -1.60
C LEU A 32 14.56 25.16 -2.17
N ARG A 33 14.51 26.43 -2.58
CA ARG A 33 15.71 27.15 -3.06
C ARG A 33 16.82 27.26 -2.00
N ALA A 34 16.48 27.34 -0.71
CA ALA A 34 17.46 27.33 0.37
C ALA A 34 18.14 25.96 0.58
N LEU A 35 17.49 24.88 0.14
CA LEU A 35 18.02 23.50 0.20
C LEU A 35 18.67 23.04 -1.12
N ALA A 36 18.42 23.73 -2.24
CA ALA A 36 18.81 23.32 -3.59
C ALA A 36 20.34 23.24 -3.80
N SER A 37 21.11 24.04 -3.07
CA SER A 37 22.58 24.01 -3.10
C SER A 37 23.21 23.20 -1.96
N LEU A 38 22.41 22.47 -1.18
CA LEU A 38 22.88 21.64 -0.07
C LEU A 38 22.83 20.16 -0.47
N GLN A 39 23.90 19.44 -0.17
CA GLN A 39 23.99 17.99 -0.35
C GLN A 39 23.66 17.24 0.95
N PRO A 40 23.38 15.92 0.89
CA PRO A 40 23.29 15.05 2.07
C PRO A 40 24.47 15.26 3.04
N THR A 41 24.19 15.37 4.34
CA THR A 41 25.25 15.49 5.34
C THR A 41 25.95 14.14 5.57
N PRO A 42 27.20 14.11 6.07
CA PRO A 42 27.88 12.85 6.39
C PRO A 42 27.10 11.96 7.37
N GLU A 43 26.36 12.57 8.30
CA GLU A 43 25.48 11.86 9.24
C GLU A 43 24.27 11.22 8.55
N GLN A 44 23.66 11.92 7.58
CA GLN A 44 22.59 11.37 6.75
C GLN A 44 23.12 10.24 5.85
N ILE A 45 24.30 10.40 5.22
CA ILE A 45 24.91 9.36 4.38
C ILE A 45 25.15 8.08 5.19
N ALA A 46 25.80 8.17 6.35
CA ALA A 46 25.98 7.03 7.26
C ALA A 46 24.65 6.41 7.72
N SER A 47 23.59 7.23 7.89
CA SER A 47 22.25 6.75 8.23
C SER A 47 21.58 6.01 7.07
N LEU A 48 21.81 6.42 5.81
CA LEU A 48 21.33 5.72 4.61
C LEU A 48 22.04 4.37 4.45
N GLU A 49 23.36 4.33 4.59
CA GLU A 49 24.15 3.10 4.56
C GLU A 49 23.60 2.08 5.58
N LEU A 50 23.39 2.51 6.83
CA LEU A 50 22.75 1.68 7.85
C LEU A 50 21.35 1.21 7.46
N ALA A 51 20.46 2.13 7.06
CA ALA A 51 19.07 1.81 6.70
C ALA A 51 18.95 0.82 5.52
N SER A 52 19.87 0.87 4.55
CA SER A 52 19.90 -0.05 3.41
C SER A 52 20.02 -1.53 3.79
N SER A 53 20.66 -1.81 4.94
CA SER A 53 20.95 -3.15 5.45
C SER A 53 19.80 -3.77 6.27
N VAL A 54 18.75 -3.00 6.54
CA VAL A 54 17.68 -3.34 7.51
C VAL A 54 16.46 -3.97 6.82
N GLY A 55 15.73 -4.84 7.52
CA GLY A 55 14.43 -5.36 7.13
C GLY A 55 14.42 -6.81 6.59
N PRO A 56 13.29 -7.27 6.02
CA PRO A 56 13.14 -8.64 5.51
C PRO A 56 13.90 -8.87 4.20
N ASN A 57 14.34 -10.11 3.94
CA ASN A 57 14.89 -10.54 2.64
C ASN A 57 13.87 -10.35 1.51
N PHE A 58 12.60 -10.67 1.79
CA PHE A 58 11.52 -10.66 0.81
C PHE A 58 10.62 -9.44 0.94
N LEU A 59 10.26 -8.85 -0.19
CA LEU A 59 9.32 -7.74 -0.34
C LEU A 59 8.37 -8.03 -1.51
N GLY A 60 7.26 -7.31 -1.63
CA GLY A 60 6.41 -7.39 -2.81
C GLY A 60 6.08 -6.04 -3.45
N ARG A 61 5.65 -6.05 -4.71
CA ARG A 61 5.24 -4.89 -5.50
C ARG A 61 3.95 -5.19 -6.25
N THR A 62 3.07 -4.20 -6.37
CA THR A 62 1.86 -4.27 -7.19
C THR A 62 2.03 -3.43 -8.45
N ALA A 63 1.79 -4.02 -9.62
CA ALA A 63 1.96 -3.37 -10.90
C ALA A 63 0.69 -3.38 -11.76
N SER A 64 0.70 -2.56 -12.82
CA SER A 64 -0.36 -2.46 -13.83
C SER A 64 0.23 -1.87 -15.11
N LEU A 65 -0.03 -2.52 -16.25
CA LEU A 65 0.57 -2.11 -17.53
C LEU A 65 -0.27 -1.06 -18.30
N THR A 66 -1.53 -0.88 -17.94
CA THR A 66 -2.47 0.02 -18.65
C THR A 66 -3.25 0.92 -17.70
N ARG A 67 -3.79 2.02 -18.23
CA ARG A 67 -4.68 2.93 -17.50
C ARG A 67 -6.08 2.32 -17.40
N GLY A 68 -6.73 2.48 -16.24
CA GLY A 68 -8.10 2.01 -16.02
C GLY A 68 -9.17 2.98 -16.53
N GLU A 69 -10.40 2.50 -16.69
CA GLU A 69 -11.53 3.25 -17.30
C GLU A 69 -12.21 4.26 -16.36
N SER A 70 -11.83 4.29 -15.08
CA SER A 70 -12.62 4.94 -14.01
C SER A 70 -12.23 6.39 -13.69
N PHE A 71 -13.19 7.31 -13.83
CA PHE A 71 -13.18 8.75 -13.48
C PHE A 71 -12.14 9.67 -14.17
N GLY A 72 -12.68 10.60 -14.96
CA GLY A 72 -12.06 11.44 -16.00
C GLY A 72 -10.84 12.32 -15.70
N TRP A 73 -10.24 12.25 -14.51
CA TRP A 73 -9.07 13.07 -14.13
C TRP A 73 -7.93 12.28 -13.45
N TYR A 74 -8.13 10.98 -13.14
CA TYR A 74 -7.11 10.16 -12.44
C TYR A 74 -6.93 8.75 -13.01
N HIS A 75 -6.93 8.63 -14.35
CA HIS A 75 -6.62 7.38 -15.07
C HIS A 75 -5.13 6.99 -14.97
N ARG A 76 -4.72 6.50 -13.79
CA ARG A 76 -3.32 6.15 -13.48
C ARG A 76 -3.00 4.71 -13.86
N LYS A 77 -1.89 4.51 -14.58
CA LYS A 77 -1.16 3.22 -14.65
C LYS A 77 -0.31 3.05 -13.38
N SER A 78 0.63 2.11 -13.34
CA SER A 78 1.76 2.23 -12.40
C SER A 78 2.68 3.37 -12.85
N ASN A 79 3.21 4.17 -11.91
CA ASN A 79 4.27 5.12 -12.26
C ASN A 79 5.53 4.32 -12.65
N GLY A 80 6.28 4.81 -13.63
CA GLY A 80 7.34 4.04 -14.26
C GLY A 80 6.86 2.84 -15.11
N PHE A 81 7.62 1.74 -15.06
CA PHE A 81 7.38 0.48 -15.78
C PHE A 81 7.75 -0.72 -14.90
N THR A 82 7.19 -1.89 -15.19
CA THR A 82 7.42 -3.11 -14.42
C THR A 82 7.16 -4.33 -15.31
N ALA A 83 8.23 -5.03 -15.68
CA ALA A 83 8.22 -6.38 -16.22
C ALA A 83 8.66 -7.38 -15.13
N GLN A 84 8.74 -8.66 -15.49
CA GLN A 84 9.21 -9.73 -14.59
C GLN A 84 10.64 -9.49 -14.09
N ASP A 85 11.49 -9.04 -15.01
CA ASP A 85 12.95 -8.98 -14.94
C ASP A 85 13.50 -7.55 -14.85
N LEU A 86 12.70 -6.55 -15.25
CA LEU A 86 13.07 -5.14 -15.31
C LEU A 86 12.01 -4.24 -14.66
N LEU A 87 12.41 -3.48 -13.64
CA LEU A 87 11.62 -2.46 -12.96
C LEU A 87 12.26 -1.10 -13.22
N LEU A 88 11.47 -0.13 -13.70
CA LEU A 88 11.94 1.24 -13.96
C LEU A 88 11.08 2.23 -13.16
N PRO A 89 11.67 3.21 -12.47
CA PRO A 89 10.92 4.31 -11.85
C PRO A 89 10.31 5.22 -12.94
N SER A 90 9.69 6.32 -12.55
CA SER A 90 9.09 7.23 -13.54
C SER A 90 10.12 7.85 -14.47
N ALA A 91 11.24 8.32 -13.91
CA ALA A 91 12.27 9.04 -14.64
C ALA A 91 12.73 8.27 -15.88
N ASP A 92 13.18 7.02 -15.71
CA ASP A 92 13.70 6.17 -16.78
C ASP A 92 12.62 5.60 -17.74
N THR A 93 11.40 6.15 -17.72
CA THR A 93 10.33 5.80 -18.66
C THR A 93 9.76 6.98 -19.45
N ARG A 94 10.30 8.19 -19.28
CA ARG A 94 9.81 9.41 -19.94
C ARG A 94 10.96 10.07 -20.69
N ASP A 95 10.76 10.36 -21.97
CA ASP A 95 11.76 11.10 -22.75
C ASP A 95 12.17 12.39 -22.02
N ASN A 96 13.48 12.64 -21.93
CA ASN A 96 14.17 13.71 -21.18
C ASN A 96 14.40 13.50 -19.68
N TYR A 97 13.86 12.47 -19.03
CA TYR A 97 14.20 12.12 -17.65
C TYR A 97 15.08 10.85 -17.61
N ARG A 98 15.92 10.75 -16.57
CA ARG A 98 16.78 9.61 -16.22
C ARG A 98 17.02 9.73 -14.70
N SER A 99 17.12 8.62 -13.98
CA SER A 99 17.53 8.67 -12.57
C SER A 99 19.01 9.05 -12.44
N HIS A 100 19.38 9.63 -11.30
CA HIS A 100 20.78 9.76 -10.89
C HIS A 100 21.37 8.37 -10.61
N ASP A 101 22.70 8.25 -10.59
CA ASP A 101 23.34 6.95 -10.40
C ASP A 101 23.33 6.54 -8.91
N HIS A 102 23.33 7.51 -7.98
CA HIS A 102 23.11 7.29 -6.55
C HIS A 102 22.13 8.30 -5.91
N LEU A 103 21.42 7.87 -4.86
CA LEU A 103 20.51 8.72 -4.07
C LEU A 103 21.25 9.89 -3.39
N THR A 104 22.56 9.78 -3.20
CA THR A 104 23.43 10.79 -2.61
C THR A 104 23.85 11.91 -3.57
N ASP A 105 23.59 11.77 -4.87
CA ASP A 105 23.94 12.78 -5.89
C ASP A 105 22.93 13.94 -5.91
N LEU A 106 21.70 13.65 -5.44
CA LEU A 106 20.57 14.56 -5.33
C LEU A 106 20.75 15.53 -4.14
N SER A 107 20.43 16.80 -4.35
CA SER A 107 20.41 17.80 -3.28
C SER A 107 19.28 17.54 -2.26
N GLN A 108 19.42 18.15 -1.07
CA GLN A 108 18.41 18.14 -0.01
C GLN A 108 17.02 18.57 -0.52
N ALA A 109 16.95 19.57 -1.43
CA ALA A 109 15.68 20.02 -1.99
C ALA A 109 15.00 18.93 -2.84
N GLU A 110 15.78 18.27 -3.69
CA GLU A 110 15.30 17.24 -4.61
C GLU A 110 14.87 16.00 -3.83
N LEU A 111 15.65 15.59 -2.83
CA LEU A 111 15.33 14.47 -1.93
C LEU A 111 14.05 14.71 -1.12
N VAL A 112 13.96 15.85 -0.43
CA VAL A 112 12.77 16.21 0.35
C VAL A 112 11.53 16.26 -0.55
N TYR A 113 11.61 16.92 -1.71
CA TYR A 113 10.51 17.06 -2.65
C TYR A 113 10.06 15.71 -3.23
N MET A 114 11.01 14.93 -3.76
CA MET A 114 10.75 13.63 -4.40
C MET A 114 10.18 12.64 -3.39
N ILE A 115 10.84 12.42 -2.25
CA ILE A 115 10.40 11.46 -1.23
C ILE A 115 9.02 11.89 -0.69
N GLY A 116 8.84 13.18 -0.39
CA GLY A 116 7.56 13.68 0.11
C GLY A 116 6.41 13.47 -0.88
N HIS A 117 6.60 13.77 -2.17
CA HIS A 117 5.56 13.55 -3.16
C HIS A 117 5.35 12.08 -3.54
N HIS A 118 6.40 11.25 -3.52
CA HIS A 118 6.29 9.79 -3.68
C HIS A 118 5.43 9.19 -2.56
N LEU A 119 5.69 9.54 -1.29
CA LEU A 119 4.91 9.08 -0.13
C LEU A 119 3.49 9.67 -0.06
N GLN A 120 3.23 10.79 -0.75
CA GLN A 120 1.87 11.30 -1.00
C GLN A 120 1.17 10.58 -2.18
N TRP A 121 1.87 9.70 -2.88
CA TRP A 121 1.44 8.98 -4.08
C TRP A 121 1.02 9.95 -5.20
N MET A 122 1.86 10.94 -5.49
CA MET A 122 1.73 11.88 -6.61
C MET A 122 2.42 11.33 -7.87
N ASP A 123 1.91 11.67 -9.06
CA ASP A 123 2.44 11.20 -10.36
C ASP A 123 3.56 12.13 -10.85
N LEU A 124 4.65 12.21 -10.07
CA LEU A 124 5.81 13.02 -10.43
C LEU A 124 6.51 12.42 -11.66
N ARG A 125 6.97 13.30 -12.55
CA ARG A 125 7.61 12.93 -13.82
C ARG A 125 9.02 12.38 -13.60
N GLY A 126 9.86 13.15 -12.92
CA GLY A 126 11.17 12.74 -12.42
C GLY A 126 11.10 12.06 -11.04
N ASP A 127 10.13 11.17 -10.84
CA ASP A 127 10.14 10.26 -9.70
C ASP A 127 11.15 9.13 -9.98
N GLU A 128 12.26 9.14 -9.24
CA GLU A 128 13.38 8.18 -9.38
C GLU A 128 13.23 6.97 -8.44
N LEU A 129 12.11 6.86 -7.72
CA LEU A 129 11.89 5.88 -6.67
C LEU A 129 10.94 4.75 -7.09
N LEU A 130 11.16 3.55 -6.55
CA LEU A 130 10.31 2.38 -6.74
C LEU A 130 9.74 1.90 -5.40
N SER A 131 8.42 1.90 -5.28
CA SER A 131 7.69 1.40 -4.11
C SER A 131 7.57 -0.13 -4.07
N TYR A 132 7.79 -0.68 -2.87
CA TYR A 132 7.62 -2.08 -2.48
C TYR A 132 6.94 -2.14 -1.10
N SER A 133 6.50 -3.32 -0.64
CA SER A 133 5.91 -3.46 0.69
C SER A 133 6.16 -4.80 1.36
N LYS A 134 6.28 -4.77 2.70
CA LYS A 134 6.28 -5.94 3.59
C LYS A 134 4.88 -6.38 4.06
N ASP A 135 3.81 -5.63 3.75
CA ASP A 135 2.44 -5.96 4.16
C ASP A 135 1.69 -6.67 3.01
N PRO A 136 1.49 -8.00 3.03
CA PRO A 136 0.81 -8.71 1.95
C PRO A 136 -0.66 -8.31 1.80
N LEU A 137 -1.31 -7.85 2.89
CA LEU A 137 -2.67 -7.31 2.83
C LEU A 137 -2.69 -6.03 1.98
N PHE A 138 -1.66 -5.19 2.06
CA PHE A 138 -1.52 -4.00 1.22
C PHE A 138 -1.38 -4.34 -0.26
N LEU A 139 -0.54 -5.33 -0.59
CA LEU A 139 -0.32 -5.77 -1.97
C LEU A 139 -1.63 -6.25 -2.62
N VAL A 140 -2.39 -7.09 -1.93
CA VAL A 140 -3.68 -7.58 -2.44
C VAL A 140 -4.72 -6.46 -2.53
N VAL A 141 -4.83 -5.59 -1.52
CA VAL A 141 -5.75 -4.44 -1.54
C VAL A 141 -5.41 -3.46 -2.67
N HIS A 142 -4.12 -3.23 -2.93
CA HIS A 142 -3.65 -2.39 -4.03
C HIS A 142 -3.97 -3.02 -5.39
N ALA A 143 -3.73 -4.33 -5.54
CA ALA A 143 -4.02 -5.06 -6.77
C ALA A 143 -5.53 -5.09 -7.07
N LEU A 144 -6.36 -5.46 -6.10
CA LEU A 144 -7.82 -5.44 -6.23
C LEU A 144 -8.34 -4.05 -6.55
N ARG A 145 -7.80 -2.98 -5.93
CA ARG A 145 -8.18 -1.61 -6.28
C ARG A 145 -7.90 -1.32 -7.76
N ARG A 146 -6.70 -1.62 -8.26
CA ARG A 146 -6.32 -1.40 -9.67
C ARG A 146 -7.20 -2.21 -10.62
N TYR A 147 -7.40 -3.50 -10.32
CA TYR A 147 -8.25 -4.42 -11.08
C TYR A 147 -9.69 -3.93 -11.18
N HIS A 148 -10.30 -3.55 -10.05
CA HIS A 148 -11.68 -3.03 -10.04
C HIS A 148 -11.80 -1.61 -10.61
N GLU A 149 -10.71 -0.84 -10.73
CA GLU A 149 -10.63 0.39 -11.55
C GLU A 149 -10.48 0.09 -13.06
N LYS A 150 -10.52 -1.19 -13.45
CA LYS A 150 -10.31 -1.73 -14.80
C LYS A 150 -8.93 -1.40 -15.38
N GLN A 151 -7.92 -1.24 -14.54
CA GLN A 151 -6.52 -1.25 -15.00
C GLN A 151 -6.21 -2.67 -15.49
N GLY A 152 -5.74 -2.83 -16.72
CA GLY A 152 -5.45 -4.14 -17.33
C GLY A 152 -4.02 -4.62 -17.06
N ASN A 153 -3.87 -5.95 -16.99
CA ASN A 153 -2.65 -6.67 -16.60
C ASN A 153 -2.14 -6.19 -15.23
N VAL A 154 -2.95 -6.43 -14.18
CA VAL A 154 -2.59 -6.11 -12.80
C VAL A 154 -1.92 -7.32 -12.16
N THR A 155 -0.71 -7.11 -11.67
CA THR A 155 0.13 -8.17 -11.10
C THR A 155 0.61 -7.84 -9.70
N ILE A 156 0.89 -8.90 -8.93
CA ILE A 156 1.68 -8.84 -7.71
C ILE A 156 2.97 -9.62 -7.98
N GLN A 157 4.11 -9.02 -7.65
CA GLN A 157 5.43 -9.66 -7.67
C GLN A 157 5.94 -9.73 -6.24
N PHE A 158 6.41 -10.90 -5.81
CA PHE A 158 7.35 -10.99 -4.69
C PHE A 158 8.78 -10.95 -5.24
N LEU A 159 9.71 -10.42 -4.45
CA LEU A 159 11.12 -10.35 -4.78
C LEU A 159 12.01 -10.71 -3.59
N ASP A 160 13.15 -11.33 -3.89
CA ASP A 160 14.29 -11.46 -2.98
C ASP A 160 15.26 -10.29 -3.19
N ARG A 161 15.44 -9.45 -2.16
CA ARG A 161 16.37 -8.30 -2.20
C ARG A 161 17.80 -8.74 -2.53
N ARG A 162 18.18 -9.95 -2.09
CA ARG A 162 19.53 -10.52 -2.28
C ARG A 162 19.85 -10.82 -3.75
N LYS A 163 18.83 -10.93 -4.62
CA LYS A 163 18.97 -11.16 -6.06
C LYS A 163 18.74 -9.90 -6.92
N ALA A 164 18.22 -8.81 -6.34
CA ALA A 164 17.97 -7.56 -7.05
C ALA A 164 19.26 -6.77 -7.31
N LYS A 165 19.43 -6.28 -8.54
CA LYS A 165 20.64 -5.60 -9.01
C LYS A 165 20.33 -4.28 -9.71
N THR A 166 21.26 -3.34 -9.63
CA THR A 166 21.27 -2.13 -10.45
C THR A 166 21.54 -2.49 -11.92
N VAL A 167 21.39 -1.53 -12.84
CA VAL A 167 21.84 -1.70 -14.24
C VAL A 167 23.36 -1.84 -14.40
N THR A 168 24.15 -1.43 -13.40
CA THR A 168 25.61 -1.71 -13.29
C THR A 168 25.91 -3.12 -12.76
N GLY A 169 24.92 -3.86 -12.26
CA GLY A 169 25.05 -5.22 -11.73
C GLY A 169 25.34 -5.31 -10.23
N GLU A 170 25.35 -4.18 -9.53
CA GLU A 170 25.62 -4.05 -8.10
C GLU A 170 24.35 -4.36 -7.26
N PRO A 171 24.46 -4.74 -5.97
CA PRO A 171 23.29 -4.99 -5.13
C PRO A 171 22.43 -3.74 -4.93
N VAL A 172 21.11 -3.87 -5.02
CA VAL A 172 20.18 -2.75 -4.82
C VAL A 172 19.98 -2.44 -3.34
N ALA A 173 20.13 -1.18 -2.97
CA ALA A 173 19.75 -0.68 -1.65
C ALA A 173 18.22 -0.53 -1.54
N PHE A 174 17.63 -1.16 -0.52
CA PHE A 174 16.22 -1.03 -0.17
C PHE A 174 16.10 -0.36 1.19
N TYR A 175 15.43 0.79 1.24
CA TYR A 175 15.25 1.57 2.46
C TYR A 175 13.79 1.48 2.92
N ASN A 176 13.54 1.43 4.23
CA ASN A 176 12.20 1.64 4.75
C ASN A 176 11.76 3.09 4.48
N ALA A 177 10.54 3.29 3.99
CA ALA A 177 10.00 4.61 3.67
C ALA A 177 10.02 5.57 4.88
N LEU A 178 9.85 5.05 6.10
CA LEU A 178 9.93 5.84 7.32
C LEU A 178 11.36 6.32 7.64
N ASP A 179 12.37 5.53 7.29
CA ASP A 179 13.77 5.86 7.54
C ASP A 179 14.17 7.04 6.64
N LEU A 180 13.89 6.96 5.33
CA LEU A 180 14.16 8.06 4.38
C LEU A 180 13.38 9.34 4.74
N TYR A 181 12.11 9.21 5.13
CA TYR A 181 11.28 10.31 5.60
C TYR A 181 11.85 11.02 6.85
N THR A 182 12.57 10.28 7.69
CA THR A 182 13.18 10.79 8.93
C THR A 182 14.58 11.34 8.69
N ILE A 183 15.44 10.62 7.97
CA ILE A 183 16.84 10.98 7.66
C ILE A 183 16.90 12.32 6.92
N PHE A 184 16.05 12.53 5.91
CA PHE A 184 16.00 13.79 5.16
C PHE A 184 15.05 14.84 5.77
N GLU A 185 14.60 14.62 7.01
CA GLU A 185 13.73 15.52 7.78
C GLU A 185 12.49 16.03 7.01
N VAL A 186 11.96 15.21 6.09
CA VAL A 186 10.85 15.55 5.18
C VAL A 186 9.72 16.35 5.86
N PRO A 187 9.18 15.96 7.05
CA PRO A 187 8.10 16.71 7.69
C PRO A 187 8.46 18.11 8.24
N ARG A 188 9.75 18.44 8.36
CA ARG A 188 10.19 19.77 8.85
C ARG A 188 10.28 20.82 7.74
N SER A 189 10.23 20.42 6.47
CA SER A 189 10.27 21.36 5.34
C SER A 189 8.99 22.21 5.28
N SER A 190 9.17 23.53 5.32
CA SER A 190 8.08 24.51 5.24
C SER A 190 7.36 24.54 3.88
N HIS A 191 7.84 23.78 2.88
CA HIS A 191 7.12 23.51 1.63
C HIS A 191 5.79 22.77 1.87
N TRP A 192 5.66 21.98 2.95
CA TRP A 192 4.46 21.19 3.22
C TRP A 192 3.37 21.99 3.94
N GLY A 193 2.41 22.50 3.17
CA GLY A 193 1.14 22.98 3.74
C GLY A 193 0.37 21.88 4.49
N GLN A 194 -0.52 22.27 5.41
CA GLN A 194 -1.24 21.36 6.31
C GLN A 194 -1.96 20.19 5.60
N SER A 195 -2.50 20.42 4.40
CA SER A 195 -3.13 19.36 3.57
C SER A 195 -2.15 18.27 3.10
N ASN A 196 -0.88 18.64 2.91
CA ASN A 196 0.19 17.76 2.45
C ASN A 196 0.74 16.98 3.65
N MET A 197 0.88 17.62 4.81
CA MET A 197 1.13 16.94 6.09
C MET A 197 0.04 15.93 6.43
N VAL A 198 -1.22 16.19 6.07
CA VAL A 198 -2.30 15.20 6.20
C VAL A 198 -2.13 13.99 5.26
N ARG A 199 -1.39 14.11 4.16
CA ARG A 199 -1.05 12.98 3.28
C ARG A 199 0.23 12.25 3.72
N LEU A 200 1.21 12.98 4.25
CA LEU A 200 2.51 12.50 4.73
C LEU A 200 2.51 11.76 6.08
N HIS A 201 1.35 11.36 6.61
CA HIS A 201 1.30 10.72 7.93
C HIS A 201 1.97 9.33 7.94
N PRO A 202 2.99 9.07 8.80
CA PRO A 202 3.79 7.84 8.80
C PRO A 202 3.03 6.52 8.68
N ARG A 203 1.91 6.38 9.42
CA ARG A 203 1.06 5.17 9.41
C ARG A 203 0.44 4.84 8.04
N LYS A 204 0.67 5.64 6.99
CA LYS A 204 0.29 5.38 5.58
C LYS A 204 1.37 4.65 4.78
N PHE A 205 2.63 4.73 5.19
CA PHE A 205 3.79 4.16 4.49
C PHE A 205 4.75 3.37 5.39
N THR A 206 4.44 3.10 6.67
CA THR A 206 5.25 2.20 7.51
C THR A 206 5.37 0.76 7.00
N GLN A 207 4.51 0.34 6.06
CA GLN A 207 4.65 -0.92 5.34
C GLN A 207 5.55 -0.84 4.09
N GLU A 208 5.99 0.34 3.69
CA GLU A 208 6.54 0.64 2.37
C GLU A 208 8.08 0.66 2.40
N PHE A 209 8.69 0.12 1.35
CA PHE A 209 10.14 0.13 1.13
C PHE A 209 10.40 0.76 -0.24
N LEU A 210 11.46 1.55 -0.33
CA LEU A 210 11.83 2.29 -1.52
C LEU A 210 13.22 1.86 -2.02
N THR A 211 13.38 1.73 -3.32
CA THR A 211 14.70 1.73 -3.99
C THR A 211 14.82 2.97 -4.87
N HIS A 212 16.05 3.36 -5.20
CA HIS A 212 16.36 4.41 -6.14
C HIS A 212 16.83 3.81 -7.47
N GLY A 213 16.43 4.42 -8.58
CA GLY A 213 16.84 4.06 -9.93
C GLY A 213 16.26 2.74 -10.48
N PRO A 214 16.68 2.35 -11.71
CA PRO A 214 16.33 1.08 -12.34
C PRO A 214 16.78 -0.16 -11.57
N VAL A 215 15.92 -1.19 -11.50
CA VAL A 215 16.21 -2.48 -10.86
C VAL A 215 16.04 -3.63 -11.85
N LEU A 216 17.11 -4.41 -12.00
CA LEU A 216 17.14 -5.74 -12.64
C LEU A 216 16.86 -6.81 -11.59
N TYR A 217 16.04 -7.81 -11.92
CA TYR A 217 15.68 -8.89 -11.00
C TYR A 217 15.34 -10.18 -11.77
N ASP A 218 16.36 -11.00 -12.06
CA ASP A 218 16.12 -12.39 -12.43
C ASP A 218 16.22 -13.30 -11.19
N ASP A 219 15.15 -14.04 -10.96
CA ASP A 219 15.01 -14.97 -9.86
C ASP A 219 14.40 -16.26 -10.42
N ASP A 220 15.02 -17.39 -10.12
CA ASP A 220 14.62 -18.74 -10.52
C ASP A 220 13.39 -19.28 -9.76
N VAL A 221 13.01 -18.67 -8.64
CA VAL A 221 11.92 -19.09 -7.74
C VAL A 221 10.63 -18.28 -7.98
N PHE A 222 10.75 -16.95 -8.15
CA PHE A 222 9.58 -16.04 -8.16
C PHE A 222 9.17 -15.56 -9.55
N LYS A 223 7.86 -15.57 -9.81
CA LYS A 223 7.22 -14.90 -10.96
C LYS A 223 6.14 -13.91 -10.53
N GLN A 224 5.77 -13.00 -11.43
CA GLN A 224 4.58 -12.18 -11.28
C GLN A 224 3.31 -13.04 -11.35
N ALA A 225 2.46 -12.95 -10.32
CA ALA A 225 1.11 -13.50 -10.33
C ALA A 225 0.12 -12.43 -10.82
N ARG A 226 -0.83 -12.80 -11.70
CA ARG A 226 -1.92 -11.89 -12.06
C ARG A 226 -3.02 -11.95 -11.01
N ILE A 227 -3.61 -10.80 -10.69
CA ILE A 227 -4.72 -10.76 -9.71
C ILE A 227 -5.96 -11.51 -10.21
N GLU A 228 -6.17 -11.61 -11.53
CA GLU A 228 -7.23 -12.44 -12.11
C GLU A 228 -7.05 -13.93 -11.78
N ASP A 229 -5.83 -14.45 -11.92
CA ASP A 229 -5.50 -15.86 -11.66
C ASP A 229 -5.65 -16.18 -10.16
N LEU A 230 -5.20 -15.26 -9.28
CA LEU A 230 -5.39 -15.36 -7.83
C LEU A 230 -6.88 -15.40 -7.45
N ILE A 231 -7.72 -14.57 -8.08
CA ILE A 231 -9.18 -14.57 -7.87
C ILE A 231 -9.79 -15.90 -8.32
N GLN A 232 -9.43 -16.38 -9.51
CA GLN A 232 -9.94 -17.63 -10.08
C GLN A 232 -9.64 -18.85 -9.20
N ASP A 233 -8.45 -18.93 -8.61
CA ASP A 233 -8.05 -20.04 -7.73
C ASP A 233 -8.44 -19.88 -6.25
N GLY A 234 -9.21 -18.85 -5.91
CA GLY A 234 -9.89 -18.75 -4.61
C GLY A 234 -9.32 -17.71 -3.64
N LEU A 235 -8.80 -16.56 -4.11
CA LEU A 235 -8.41 -15.46 -3.22
C LEU A 235 -9.57 -15.00 -2.30
N TYR A 236 -10.78 -14.86 -2.84
CA TYR A 236 -11.98 -14.55 -2.05
C TYR A 236 -12.41 -15.70 -1.13
N ASP A 237 -11.94 -16.91 -1.39
CA ASP A 237 -12.17 -18.11 -0.58
C ASP A 237 -11.22 -18.21 0.63
N ILE A 238 -10.14 -17.42 0.64
CA ILE A 238 -9.18 -17.24 1.73
C ILE A 238 -9.59 -16.06 2.62
N PHE A 239 -10.05 -14.95 2.02
CA PHE A 239 -10.53 -13.76 2.72
C PHE A 239 -11.71 -13.11 1.96
N PRO A 240 -12.96 -13.46 2.29
CA PRO A 240 -14.15 -13.04 1.55
C PRO A 240 -14.36 -11.54 1.44
N GLU A 241 -13.88 -10.76 2.42
CA GLU A 241 -14.04 -9.31 2.46
C GLU A 241 -13.19 -8.56 1.42
N PHE A 242 -12.33 -9.26 0.68
CA PHE A 242 -11.75 -8.74 -0.56
C PHE A 242 -12.78 -8.55 -1.70
N HIS A 243 -13.93 -9.24 -1.67
CA HIS A 243 -14.95 -9.16 -2.73
C HIS A 243 -15.85 -7.91 -2.56
N ALA A 244 -15.51 -6.83 -3.27
CA ALA A 244 -16.28 -5.59 -3.26
C ALA A 244 -17.43 -5.59 -4.31
N PRO A 245 -18.68 -5.21 -3.95
CA PRO A 245 -19.77 -5.03 -4.90
C PRO A 245 -19.49 -3.95 -5.99
N ALA A 246 -20.11 -4.12 -7.16
CA ALA A 246 -19.82 -3.34 -8.36
C ALA A 246 -20.33 -1.88 -8.35
N ASP A 247 -21.29 -1.58 -7.48
CA ASP A 247 -22.05 -0.33 -7.37
C ASP A 247 -21.51 0.66 -6.33
N HIS A 248 -20.54 0.24 -5.52
CA HIS A 248 -20.07 1.01 -4.36
C HIS A 248 -19.03 2.08 -4.71
N LYS A 249 -19.23 3.32 -4.21
CA LYS A 249 -18.20 4.36 -4.20
C LYS A 249 -17.02 3.89 -3.34
N ARG A 250 -15.80 3.90 -3.91
CA ARG A 250 -14.61 3.36 -3.23
C ARG A 250 -13.87 4.44 -2.45
N ALA A 251 -13.54 4.12 -1.21
CA ALA A 251 -12.66 4.94 -0.39
C ALA A 251 -11.20 4.91 -0.89
N GLY A 252 -10.36 5.81 -0.38
CA GLY A 252 -8.93 5.85 -0.72
C GLY A 252 -8.20 4.56 -0.33
N LEU A 253 -7.07 4.27 -0.99
CA LEU A 253 -6.31 3.02 -0.80
C LEU A 253 -6.00 2.74 0.68
N TYR A 254 -5.55 3.77 1.42
CA TYR A 254 -5.28 3.67 2.85
C TYR A 254 -6.55 3.35 3.66
N THR A 255 -7.67 4.01 3.37
CA THR A 255 -8.95 3.75 4.03
C THR A 255 -9.40 2.30 3.80
N LEU A 256 -9.26 1.78 2.58
CA LEU A 256 -9.59 0.39 2.26
C LEU A 256 -8.66 -0.59 3.00
N GLN A 257 -7.36 -0.30 3.10
CA GLN A 257 -6.40 -1.07 3.90
C GLN A 257 -6.78 -1.06 5.39
N VAL A 258 -7.19 0.09 5.96
CA VAL A 258 -7.66 0.20 7.35
C VAL A 258 -8.94 -0.60 7.58
N VAL A 259 -9.88 -0.60 6.63
CA VAL A 259 -11.10 -1.43 6.68
C VAL A 259 -10.75 -2.92 6.66
N MET A 260 -9.86 -3.37 5.76
CA MET A 260 -9.42 -4.77 5.72
C MET A 260 -8.69 -5.19 7.00
N ARG A 261 -7.81 -4.33 7.55
CA ARG A 261 -7.15 -4.59 8.84
C ARG A 261 -8.15 -4.70 9.99
N ARG A 262 -9.24 -3.91 9.97
CA ARG A 262 -10.35 -3.99 10.94
C ARG A 262 -11.14 -5.30 10.85
N VAL A 263 -11.32 -5.85 9.65
CA VAL A 263 -11.95 -7.15 9.44
C VAL A 263 -11.05 -8.29 9.92
N GLY A 264 -9.77 -8.27 9.55
CA GLY A 264 -8.81 -9.33 9.89
C GLY A 264 -8.37 -9.35 11.36
N PHE A 265 -8.29 -8.17 11.98
CA PHE A 265 -7.75 -7.95 13.32
C PHE A 265 -8.65 -7.00 14.15
N PRO A 266 -9.95 -7.32 14.31
CA PRO A 266 -10.89 -6.43 14.99
C PRO A 266 -10.43 -6.14 16.41
N ALA A 267 -10.33 -4.87 16.79
CA ALA A 267 -10.03 -4.50 18.16
C ALA A 267 -11.21 -4.83 19.10
N ARG A 268 -10.91 -4.98 20.39
CA ARG A 268 -11.93 -5.06 21.44
C ARG A 268 -12.78 -3.78 21.46
N ALA A 269 -14.10 -3.93 21.61
CA ALA A 269 -14.97 -2.78 21.81
C ALA A 269 -14.67 -2.08 23.15
N ALA A 270 -14.70 -0.73 23.13
CA ALA A 270 -14.39 0.11 24.28
C ALA A 270 -15.14 -0.30 25.56
N ARG A 271 -14.41 -0.35 26.67
CA ARG A 271 -14.97 -0.42 28.01
C ARG A 271 -15.49 0.95 28.45
N ASN A 272 -16.38 0.98 29.43
CA ASN A 272 -16.92 2.22 29.98
C ASN A 272 -15.79 3.11 30.53
N GLY A 273 -15.50 4.22 29.86
CA GLY A 273 -14.44 5.18 30.22
C GLY A 273 -13.28 5.27 29.23
N GLU A 274 -13.09 4.27 28.36
CA GLU A 274 -12.13 4.34 27.25
C GLU A 274 -12.68 5.31 26.19
N VAL A 275 -11.97 6.42 25.96
CA VAL A 275 -12.45 7.50 25.06
C VAL A 275 -12.33 7.07 23.59
N TYR A 276 -11.19 6.48 23.21
CA TYR A 276 -10.91 5.99 21.85
C TYR A 276 -10.17 4.63 21.91
N PRO A 277 -10.83 3.51 21.56
CA PRO A 277 -10.14 2.25 21.33
C PRO A 277 -9.44 2.27 19.96
N PRO A 278 -8.37 1.48 19.74
CA PRO A 278 -7.80 1.32 18.42
C PRO A 278 -8.82 0.72 17.44
N ILE A 279 -8.75 1.08 16.14
CA ILE A 279 -9.69 0.57 15.13
C ILE A 279 -9.51 -0.94 14.91
N TYR A 280 -8.26 -1.38 14.96
CA TYR A 280 -7.80 -2.76 14.83
C TYR A 280 -6.60 -2.98 15.75
N SER A 281 -6.41 -4.20 16.26
CA SER A 281 -5.33 -4.50 17.21
C SER A 281 -4.84 -5.93 17.03
N TYR A 282 -3.52 -6.13 17.02
CA TYR A 282 -2.94 -7.49 17.00
C TYR A 282 -3.03 -8.18 18.37
N VAL A 283 -2.83 -7.40 19.44
CA VAL A 283 -2.73 -7.88 20.82
C VAL A 283 -4.11 -8.03 21.45
N GLU A 284 -5.04 -7.13 21.14
CA GLU A 284 -6.38 -7.09 21.74
C GLU A 284 -7.46 -7.69 20.83
N CYS A 285 -7.05 -8.46 19.82
CA CYS A 285 -7.97 -9.14 18.90
C CYS A 285 -8.78 -10.20 19.67
N PRO A 286 -10.11 -10.06 19.85
CA PRO A 286 -10.92 -11.01 20.60
C PRO A 286 -11.29 -12.25 19.76
N THR A 287 -10.89 -12.29 18.49
CA THR A 287 -11.20 -13.34 17.52
C THR A 287 -9.90 -13.90 16.95
N THR A 288 -9.76 -15.22 16.98
CA THR A 288 -8.74 -15.95 16.23
C THR A 288 -9.43 -16.88 15.25
N PHE A 289 -8.90 -16.96 14.04
CA PHE A 289 -9.38 -17.87 13.01
C PHE A 289 -8.43 -19.07 12.92
N PRO A 290 -8.92 -20.32 12.96
CA PRO A 290 -8.07 -21.50 12.88
C PRO A 290 -7.38 -21.60 11.52
N ILE A 291 -6.33 -22.42 11.45
CA ILE A 291 -5.66 -22.78 10.20
C ILE A 291 -6.06 -24.22 9.84
N THR A 292 -7.13 -24.40 9.06
CA THR A 292 -7.57 -25.74 8.63
C THR A 292 -6.77 -26.27 7.44
N ILE A 293 -6.83 -27.58 7.20
CA ILE A 293 -6.21 -28.18 6.00
C ILE A 293 -6.84 -27.62 4.71
N GLU A 294 -8.13 -27.29 4.72
CA GLU A 294 -8.78 -26.68 3.54
C GLU A 294 -8.27 -25.26 3.28
N LEU A 295 -8.02 -24.47 4.34
CA LEU A 295 -7.37 -23.16 4.21
C LEU A 295 -5.95 -23.29 3.65
N LEU A 296 -5.19 -24.27 4.13
CA LEU A 296 -3.82 -24.51 3.66
C LEU A 296 -3.78 -24.92 2.19
N GLU A 297 -4.68 -25.81 1.71
CA GLU A 297 -4.79 -26.14 0.28
C GLU A 297 -5.30 -24.97 -0.58
N LYS A 298 -6.21 -24.13 -0.07
CA LYS A 298 -6.64 -22.88 -0.74
C LYS A 298 -5.48 -21.90 -0.90
N VAL A 299 -4.78 -21.60 0.19
CA VAL A 299 -3.60 -20.72 0.20
C VAL A 299 -2.50 -21.29 -0.69
N ARG A 300 -2.26 -22.60 -0.67
CA ARG A 300 -1.32 -23.28 -1.54
C ARG A 300 -1.65 -23.02 -3.02
N ARG A 301 -2.89 -23.28 -3.43
CA ARG A 301 -3.33 -23.09 -4.83
C ARG A 301 -3.12 -21.65 -5.29
N VAL A 302 -3.61 -20.68 -4.52
CA VAL A 302 -3.47 -19.26 -4.85
C VAL A 302 -1.99 -18.83 -4.88
N THR A 303 -1.15 -19.35 -3.99
CA THR A 303 0.27 -18.93 -3.93
C THR A 303 1.20 -19.65 -4.92
N LEU A 304 0.78 -20.75 -5.55
CA LEU A 304 1.51 -21.36 -6.68
C LEU A 304 1.63 -20.42 -7.89
N HIS A 305 0.77 -19.41 -8.01
CA HIS A 305 0.91 -18.36 -9.04
C HIS A 305 2.14 -17.47 -8.87
N PHE A 306 2.81 -17.50 -7.73
CA PHE A 306 4.09 -16.82 -7.54
C PHE A 306 5.31 -17.70 -7.88
N HIS A 307 5.12 -19.01 -8.13
CA HIS A 307 6.22 -19.94 -8.39
C HIS A 307 6.61 -19.98 -9.88
N LYS A 308 7.90 -19.79 -10.18
CA LYS A 308 8.50 -19.91 -11.51
C LYS A 308 8.89 -21.37 -11.74
N VAL A 309 8.08 -22.11 -12.51
CA VAL A 309 8.32 -23.55 -12.79
C VAL A 309 9.49 -23.71 -13.76
N VAL A 310 10.68 -23.96 -13.24
CA VAL A 310 11.86 -24.34 -14.02
C VAL A 310 11.80 -25.85 -14.35
N GLY A 311 12.14 -26.24 -15.58
CA GLY A 311 12.21 -27.66 -15.98
C GLY A 311 10.87 -28.40 -16.13
N GLY A 312 9.73 -27.71 -16.03
CA GLY A 312 8.40 -28.27 -16.34
C GLY A 312 7.75 -29.14 -15.26
N GLN A 313 8.36 -29.31 -14.08
CA GLN A 313 7.75 -30.04 -12.97
C GLN A 313 6.67 -29.21 -12.25
N VAL A 314 5.44 -29.29 -12.75
CA VAL A 314 4.26 -28.77 -12.04
C VAL A 314 3.92 -29.69 -10.88
N GLY A 315 4.13 -29.25 -9.63
CA GLY A 315 3.75 -30.01 -8.44
C GLY A 315 4.43 -29.61 -7.13
N VAL A 316 5.59 -28.94 -7.20
CA VAL A 316 6.35 -28.43 -6.04
C VAL A 316 5.50 -27.44 -5.23
N GLU A 317 5.77 -27.33 -3.93
CA GLU A 317 5.09 -26.39 -3.03
C GLU A 317 5.43 -24.92 -3.35
N PRO A 318 4.52 -23.97 -3.10
CA PRO A 318 4.75 -22.55 -3.36
C PRO A 318 5.83 -21.98 -2.42
N PRO A 319 6.58 -20.94 -2.82
CA PRO A 319 7.64 -20.36 -1.99
C PRO A 319 7.12 -19.96 -0.61
N LEU A 320 7.81 -20.40 0.44
CA LEU A 320 7.27 -20.35 1.81
C LEU A 320 6.90 -18.93 2.27
N HIS A 321 7.64 -17.91 1.82
CA HIS A 321 7.30 -16.50 2.04
C HIS A 321 5.87 -16.17 1.57
N ALA A 322 5.55 -16.47 0.31
CA ALA A 322 4.23 -16.20 -0.27
C ALA A 322 3.12 -16.99 0.44
N PHE A 323 3.38 -18.26 0.74
CA PHE A 323 2.47 -19.14 1.47
C PHE A 323 2.11 -18.58 2.86
N ILE A 324 3.11 -18.20 3.65
CA ILE A 324 2.89 -17.59 4.98
C ILE A 324 2.18 -16.25 4.84
N CYS A 325 2.60 -15.39 3.90
CA CYS A 325 1.98 -14.08 3.67
C CYS A 325 0.46 -14.15 3.48
N PHE A 326 -0.05 -15.11 2.71
CA PHE A 326 -1.49 -15.23 2.44
C PHE A 326 -2.30 -15.82 3.61
N LEU A 327 -1.66 -16.40 4.64
CA LEU A 327 -2.33 -16.76 5.90
C LEU A 327 -2.59 -15.54 6.81
N THR A 328 -1.89 -14.42 6.61
CA THR A 328 -1.87 -13.27 7.53
C THR A 328 -3.04 -12.29 7.41
N PHE A 329 -3.95 -12.45 6.45
CA PHE A 329 -5.08 -11.53 6.26
C PHE A 329 -6.05 -11.48 7.47
N GLN A 330 -5.99 -12.48 8.36
CA GLN A 330 -6.76 -12.57 9.60
C GLN A 330 -5.85 -12.95 10.77
N LYS A 331 -6.21 -12.57 12.00
CA LYS A 331 -5.55 -13.07 13.21
C LYS A 331 -5.69 -14.59 13.30
N ARG A 332 -4.56 -15.30 13.27
CA ARG A 332 -4.47 -16.73 13.55
C ARG A 332 -4.08 -16.96 15.01
N LYS A 333 -4.38 -18.15 15.50
CA LYS A 333 -3.81 -18.68 16.76
C LYS A 333 -2.37 -19.13 16.48
N SER A 334 -1.46 -18.96 17.44
CA SER A 334 -0.08 -19.45 17.34
C SER A 334 0.00 -20.94 17.70
N ALA A 335 1.03 -21.64 17.21
CA ALA A 335 1.26 -23.07 17.37
C ALA A 335 0.06 -23.94 16.94
N GLU A 336 -0.55 -23.62 15.79
CA GLU A 336 -1.64 -24.45 15.25
C GLU A 336 -1.10 -25.79 14.71
N PRO A 337 -1.51 -26.96 15.25
CA PRO A 337 -0.88 -28.24 14.92
C PRO A 337 -0.96 -28.62 13.44
N SER A 338 -2.06 -28.25 12.77
CA SER A 338 -2.29 -28.41 11.34
C SER A 338 -1.29 -27.63 10.48
N PHE A 339 -0.95 -26.40 10.88
CA PHE A 339 0.08 -25.60 10.21
C PHE A 339 1.47 -26.19 10.46
N MET A 340 1.80 -26.49 11.72
CA MET A 340 3.12 -27.05 12.09
C MET A 340 3.39 -28.39 11.40
N GLU A 341 2.38 -29.27 11.32
CA GLU A 341 2.50 -30.56 10.62
C GLU A 341 2.53 -30.43 9.09
N TRP A 342 1.86 -29.41 8.54
CA TRP A 342 1.98 -29.07 7.12
C TRP A 342 3.41 -28.65 6.78
N ILE A 343 3.96 -27.68 7.52
CA ILE A 343 5.35 -27.21 7.37
C ILE A 343 6.33 -28.37 7.45
N ARG A 344 6.20 -29.25 8.46
CA ARG A 344 7.04 -30.44 8.67
C ARG A 344 7.08 -31.41 7.48
N ARG A 345 5.99 -31.51 6.71
CA ARG A 345 5.84 -32.48 5.60
C ARG A 345 6.19 -31.93 4.22
N ARG A 346 6.22 -30.60 4.07
CA ARG A 346 6.19 -29.92 2.76
C ARG A 346 7.32 -28.92 2.54
N TYR A 347 7.97 -28.46 3.60
CA TYR A 347 9.08 -27.53 3.56
C TYR A 347 10.29 -28.08 4.32
N THR A 348 11.44 -27.44 4.15
CA THR A 348 12.70 -27.78 4.80
C THR A 348 13.11 -26.72 5.82
N ALA A 349 14.13 -27.03 6.61
CA ALA A 349 14.80 -26.07 7.47
C ALA A 349 15.36 -24.86 6.68
N GLN A 350 15.83 -25.08 5.44
CA GLN A 350 16.41 -24.03 4.60
C GLN A 350 15.34 -23.03 4.14
N ASP A 351 14.17 -23.50 3.71
CA ASP A 351 13.03 -22.66 3.32
C ASP A 351 12.61 -21.69 4.44
N VAL A 352 12.78 -22.10 5.70
CA VAL A 352 12.47 -21.29 6.88
C VAL A 352 13.60 -20.29 7.18
N LEU A 353 14.87 -20.74 7.17
CA LEU A 353 16.03 -19.86 7.43
C LEU A 353 16.05 -18.66 6.48
N GLU A 354 15.82 -18.88 5.19
CA GLU A 354 15.84 -17.82 4.18
C GLU A 354 14.82 -16.70 4.40
N LEU A 355 13.75 -16.94 5.17
CA LEU A 355 12.77 -15.91 5.52
C LEU A 355 13.31 -14.83 6.45
N TYR A 356 14.30 -15.17 7.29
CA TYR A 356 14.68 -14.34 8.45
C TYR A 356 16.17 -14.26 8.77
N THR A 357 17.05 -15.02 8.10
CA THR A 357 18.51 -14.91 8.32
C THR A 357 19.26 -14.22 7.19
N ASP A 358 20.41 -13.65 7.55
CA ASP A 358 21.44 -13.23 6.62
C ASP A 358 22.21 -14.43 6.01
N THR A 359 23.22 -14.14 5.20
CA THR A 359 24.12 -15.15 4.60
C THR A 359 25.02 -15.87 5.63
N ASN A 360 25.05 -15.42 6.88
CA ASN A 360 25.82 -15.99 7.98
C ASN A 360 24.93 -16.80 8.96
N GLY A 361 23.65 -16.98 8.66
CA GLY A 361 22.68 -17.68 9.52
C GLY A 361 22.23 -16.88 10.76
N LYS A 362 22.50 -15.57 10.82
CA LYS A 362 22.07 -14.67 11.90
C LYS A 362 20.73 -14.02 11.56
N PRO A 363 19.83 -13.77 12.54
CA PRO A 363 18.60 -13.02 12.30
C PRO A 363 18.86 -11.64 11.67
N LEU A 364 18.10 -11.30 10.64
CA LEU A 364 18.21 -10.05 9.88
C LEU A 364 18.00 -8.80 10.76
N ALA A 365 18.81 -7.77 10.52
CA ALA A 365 18.76 -6.50 11.24
C ALA A 365 17.38 -5.83 11.11
N GLY A 366 16.76 -5.49 12.24
CA GLY A 366 15.43 -4.84 12.29
C GLY A 366 14.27 -5.66 11.70
N PHE A 367 14.45 -6.96 11.42
CA PHE A 367 13.39 -7.82 10.87
C PHE A 367 12.15 -7.92 11.78
N THR A 368 12.37 -7.92 13.10
CA THR A 368 11.33 -7.92 14.13
C THR A 368 10.88 -6.52 14.53
N THR A 369 11.35 -5.46 13.85
CA THR A 369 10.90 -4.08 14.05
C THR A 369 9.63 -3.80 13.22
N VAL A 370 8.53 -3.52 13.91
CA VAL A 370 7.19 -3.46 13.31
C VAL A 370 6.34 -2.34 13.90
N ALA A 371 6.00 -1.36 13.07
CA ALA A 371 5.05 -0.31 13.42
C ALA A 371 3.71 -0.84 13.96
N ASP A 372 3.10 -0.07 14.87
CA ASP A 372 1.86 -0.44 15.58
C ASP A 372 0.75 -0.92 14.63
N ASN A 373 0.66 -0.29 13.46
CA ASN A 373 -0.41 -0.33 12.49
C ASN A 373 -0.34 -1.53 11.52
N LEU A 374 0.65 -2.42 11.64
CA LEU A 374 0.89 -3.55 10.72
C LEU A 374 0.55 -4.94 11.33
N PRO A 375 -0.72 -5.24 11.65
CA PRO A 375 -1.07 -6.48 12.36
C PRO A 375 -0.84 -7.75 11.51
N GLY A 376 -0.95 -7.66 10.17
CA GLY A 376 -0.61 -8.76 9.26
C GLY A 376 0.87 -9.13 9.33
N TYR A 377 1.78 -8.16 9.39
CA TYR A 377 3.22 -8.43 9.53
C TYR A 377 3.59 -8.94 10.94
N LYS A 378 2.82 -8.57 11.98
CA LYS A 378 2.94 -9.20 13.31
C LYS A 378 2.51 -10.67 13.28
N GLN A 379 1.45 -10.99 12.52
CA GLN A 379 1.03 -12.38 12.27
C GLN A 379 2.06 -13.16 11.43
N TYR A 380 2.72 -12.51 10.48
CA TYR A 380 3.80 -13.10 9.66
C TYR A 380 4.97 -13.58 10.54
N LEU A 381 5.45 -12.72 11.45
CA LEU A 381 6.55 -13.08 12.37
C LEU A 381 6.18 -14.22 13.31
N ASP A 382 4.94 -14.26 13.81
CA ASP A 382 4.50 -15.36 14.69
C ASP A 382 4.32 -16.68 13.93
N LEU A 383 3.91 -16.66 12.66
CA LEU A 383 3.91 -17.86 11.81
C LEU A 383 5.35 -18.33 11.50
N ILE A 384 6.32 -17.43 11.38
CA ILE A 384 7.73 -17.81 11.28
C ILE A 384 8.24 -18.42 12.59
N ARG A 385 7.82 -17.92 13.77
CA ARG A 385 8.12 -18.57 15.06
C ARG A 385 7.58 -20.00 15.13
N ASP A 386 6.37 -20.24 14.62
CA ASP A 386 5.82 -21.59 14.49
C ASP A 386 6.66 -22.46 13.53
N CYS A 387 7.11 -21.94 12.38
CA CYS A 387 8.02 -22.65 11.47
C CYS A 387 9.39 -22.96 12.09
N ILE A 388 9.97 -22.02 12.84
CA ILE A 388 11.23 -22.18 13.57
C ILE A 388 11.11 -23.32 14.60
N ALA A 389 9.98 -23.38 15.31
CA ALA A 389 9.68 -24.43 16.27
C ALA A 389 9.44 -25.82 15.64
N VAL A 390 9.10 -25.90 14.35
CA VAL A 390 8.99 -27.19 13.63
C VAL A 390 10.36 -27.84 13.39
N PHE A 391 11.40 -27.03 13.16
CA PHE A 391 12.75 -27.50 12.79
C PHE A 391 13.83 -27.22 13.86
N SER A 392 13.46 -26.71 15.04
CA SER A 392 14.39 -26.34 16.13
C SER A 392 15.47 -25.33 15.72
N LEU A 393 15.09 -24.35 14.91
CA LEU A 393 16.00 -23.33 14.35
C LEU A 393 16.33 -22.20 15.36
N PRO A 394 17.35 -21.36 15.09
CA PRO A 394 17.67 -20.20 15.94
C PRO A 394 16.46 -19.28 16.12
N ALA A 395 16.09 -19.00 17.37
CA ALA A 395 14.90 -18.23 17.69
C ALA A 395 14.97 -16.79 17.17
N LEU A 396 13.83 -16.28 16.70
CA LEU A 396 13.66 -14.84 16.46
C LEU A 396 13.67 -14.07 17.78
N PRO A 397 14.32 -12.88 17.84
CA PRO A 397 14.11 -11.91 18.91
C PRO A 397 12.62 -11.54 19.07
N ASP A 398 12.25 -10.90 20.18
CA ASP A 398 10.91 -10.34 20.34
C ASP A 398 10.61 -9.22 19.32
N ASN A 399 9.32 -8.93 19.13
CA ASN A 399 8.86 -7.87 18.23
C ASN A 399 9.11 -6.50 18.86
N HIS A 400 10.01 -5.68 18.28
CA HIS A 400 10.12 -4.27 18.65
C HIS A 400 8.99 -3.47 17.99
N VAL A 401 7.98 -3.09 18.79
CA VAL A 401 6.78 -2.40 18.27
C VAL A 401 6.96 -0.89 18.31
N GLU A 402 7.21 -0.30 17.15
CA GLU A 402 7.27 1.16 17.00
C GLU A 402 5.86 1.75 17.10
N THR A 403 5.65 2.67 18.03
CA THR A 403 4.38 3.40 18.13
C THR A 403 4.48 4.69 17.33
N GLY A 404 3.48 4.98 16.50
CA GLY A 404 3.45 6.15 15.59
C GLY A 404 3.33 7.51 16.29
N HIS A 405 3.54 7.56 17.61
CA HIS A 405 3.48 8.76 18.44
C HIS A 405 4.86 9.41 18.66
N VAL A 406 5.97 8.73 18.34
CA VAL A 406 7.34 9.22 18.60
C VAL A 406 7.87 10.11 17.47
N PHE A 407 7.13 11.18 17.15
CA PHE A 407 7.66 12.35 16.43
C PHE A 407 7.77 13.54 17.39
N GLN A 408 8.76 13.47 18.28
CA GLN A 408 9.10 14.56 19.21
C GLN A 408 9.63 15.76 18.40
N GLY A 409 8.80 16.79 18.22
CA GLY A 409 9.19 18.00 17.49
C GLY A 409 8.02 18.95 17.19
N THR A 410 6.81 18.42 16.97
CA THR A 410 5.59 19.25 16.87
C THR A 410 4.55 18.80 17.89
N MET A 411 4.28 19.65 18.89
CA MET A 411 3.19 19.41 19.83
C MET A 411 1.83 19.46 19.10
N SER A 412 0.87 18.65 19.57
CA SER A 412 -0.53 18.66 19.12
C SER A 412 -0.81 18.15 17.69
N GLN A 413 -0.33 16.96 17.33
CA GLN A 413 -0.87 16.20 16.18
C GLN A 413 -1.64 14.90 16.54
N SER A 414 -1.65 14.46 17.80
CA SER A 414 -2.48 13.33 18.25
C SER A 414 -3.98 13.60 18.06
N TYR A 415 -4.45 14.77 18.50
CA TYR A 415 -5.87 15.16 18.48
C TYR A 415 -6.47 15.17 17.07
N ALA A 416 -5.75 15.67 16.07
CA ALA A 416 -6.28 15.79 14.71
C ALA A 416 -6.59 14.44 14.04
N TYR A 417 -5.87 13.37 14.40
CA TYR A 417 -5.96 12.10 13.70
C TYR A 417 -6.97 11.12 14.29
N GLU A 418 -7.14 11.09 15.61
CA GLU A 418 -8.32 10.45 16.19
C GLU A 418 -9.59 11.12 15.67
N GLU A 419 -9.63 12.45 15.51
CA GLU A 419 -10.77 13.13 14.90
C GLU A 419 -10.99 12.76 13.42
N VAL A 420 -9.94 12.67 12.60
CA VAL A 420 -10.05 12.26 11.19
C VAL A 420 -10.51 10.81 11.07
N ASP A 421 -9.91 9.86 11.78
CA ASP A 421 -10.36 8.46 11.78
C ASP A 421 -11.78 8.34 12.35
N ASN A 422 -12.13 9.08 13.41
CA ASN A 422 -13.50 9.16 13.92
C ASN A 422 -14.47 9.87 12.95
N LYS A 423 -13.99 10.69 12.02
CA LYS A 423 -14.80 11.31 10.95
C LYS A 423 -15.07 10.31 9.84
N TRP A 424 -14.07 9.57 9.36
CA TRP A 424 -14.29 8.46 8.42
C TRP A 424 -15.19 7.37 9.05
N GLN A 425 -15.06 7.06 10.34
CA GLN A 425 -16.01 6.21 11.08
C GLN A 425 -17.45 6.76 11.16
N ARG A 426 -17.64 8.09 11.02
CA ARG A 426 -18.96 8.75 11.01
C ARG A 426 -19.55 8.85 9.60
N GLU A 427 -18.71 8.97 8.57
CA GLU A 427 -19.13 9.27 7.19
C GLU A 427 -19.19 8.03 6.27
N ASP A 428 -18.15 7.20 6.23
CA ASP A 428 -18.11 6.00 5.36
C ASP A 428 -18.94 4.83 5.92
N VAL A 429 -19.19 4.78 7.23
CA VAL A 429 -20.05 3.74 7.87
C VAL A 429 -21.56 4.06 7.67
N LYS A 430 -21.89 4.55 6.48
CA LYS A 430 -23.21 4.46 5.83
C LYS A 430 -23.22 3.44 4.67
N SER A 431 -22.05 2.98 4.22
CA SER A 431 -21.94 1.82 3.33
C SER A 431 -22.48 0.57 4.04
N GLU A 432 -23.67 0.12 3.65
CA GLU A 432 -24.41 -0.94 4.36
C GLU A 432 -23.76 -2.33 4.26
N TYR A 433 -22.79 -2.51 3.34
CA TYR A 433 -22.31 -3.82 2.91
C TYR A 433 -21.04 -4.33 3.60
N TRP A 434 -20.33 -3.50 4.38
CA TRP A 434 -19.09 -3.92 5.05
C TRP A 434 -19.35 -4.80 6.28
N CYS A 435 -19.67 -6.07 6.00
CA CYS A 435 -19.90 -7.20 6.89
C CYS A 435 -21.24 -7.20 7.69
N PRO A 436 -22.10 -8.24 7.54
CA PRO A 436 -23.27 -8.44 8.40
C PRO A 436 -22.93 -8.49 9.90
N THR A 437 -21.75 -8.99 10.27
CA THR A 437 -21.24 -9.00 11.66
C THR A 437 -21.01 -7.59 12.18
N MET A 438 -20.49 -6.68 11.36
CA MET A 438 -20.34 -5.27 11.72
C MET A 438 -21.69 -4.58 11.87
N ASN A 439 -22.66 -4.87 10.99
CA ASN A 439 -24.04 -4.40 11.16
C ASN A 439 -24.68 -4.95 12.44
N ALA A 440 -24.47 -6.23 12.78
CA ALA A 440 -24.94 -6.82 14.03
C ALA A 440 -24.31 -6.14 15.26
N LEU A 441 -22.99 -5.93 15.27
CA LEU A 441 -22.26 -5.23 16.34
C LEU A 441 -22.71 -3.76 16.48
N ARG A 442 -22.98 -3.07 15.36
CA ARG A 442 -23.51 -1.70 15.32
C ARG A 442 -24.96 -1.64 15.81
N LEU A 443 -25.81 -2.58 15.41
CA LEU A 443 -27.20 -2.69 15.85
C LEU A 443 -27.28 -3.01 17.35
N ASP A 444 -26.44 -3.91 17.85
CA ASP A 444 -26.36 -4.22 19.27
C ASP A 444 -25.82 -3.03 20.07
N SER A 445 -24.72 -2.40 19.64
CA SER A 445 -24.21 -1.16 20.26
C SER A 445 -25.25 -0.04 20.30
N SER A 446 -26.08 0.07 19.25
CA SER A 446 -27.20 1.01 19.17
C SER A 446 -28.36 0.62 20.11
N ARG A 447 -28.68 -0.68 20.22
CA ARG A 447 -29.67 -1.21 21.17
C ARG A 447 -29.22 -0.98 22.62
N ARG A 448 -27.94 -1.24 22.94
CA ARG A 448 -27.32 -0.97 24.24
C ARG A 448 -27.38 0.52 24.59
N ARG A 449 -26.98 1.43 23.68
CA ARG A 449 -27.12 2.89 23.87
C ARG A 449 -28.57 3.32 24.09
N ARG A 450 -29.53 2.78 23.32
CA ARG A 450 -30.97 3.07 23.51
C ARG A 450 -31.49 2.56 24.87
N LYS A 451 -31.11 1.35 25.28
CA LYS A 451 -31.47 0.77 26.58
C LYS A 451 -30.90 1.61 27.73
N ALA A 452 -29.60 1.89 27.73
CA ALA A 452 -28.96 2.73 28.75
C ALA A 452 -29.57 4.14 28.83
N LYS A 453 -29.89 4.77 27.68
CA LYS A 453 -30.56 6.09 27.68
C LYS A 453 -32.01 6.02 28.17
N ALA A 454 -32.73 4.92 27.95
CA ALA A 454 -34.06 4.70 28.50
C ALA A 454 -34.02 4.45 30.01
N GLU A 455 -33.06 3.67 30.49
CA GLU A 455 -32.83 3.40 31.92
C GLU A 455 -32.43 4.68 32.66
N ALA A 456 -31.46 5.44 32.13
CA ALA A 456 -31.05 6.74 32.69
C ALA A 456 -32.19 7.78 32.69
N LYS A 457 -33.04 7.80 31.65
CA LYS A 457 -34.24 8.66 31.66
C LYS A 457 -35.24 8.19 32.72
N LYS A 458 -35.39 6.89 32.93
CA LYS A 458 -36.32 6.31 33.93
C LYS A 458 -35.88 6.61 35.37
N THR A 459 -34.58 6.64 35.68
CA THR A 459 -34.10 7.15 36.97
C THR A 459 -34.34 8.66 37.11
N LEU A 460 -34.07 9.46 36.06
CA LEU A 460 -34.32 10.91 36.12
C LEU A 460 -35.81 11.26 36.34
N THR A 461 -36.73 10.53 35.71
CA THR A 461 -38.18 10.74 35.91
C THR A 461 -38.76 10.00 37.13
N GLY A 462 -37.94 9.22 37.85
CA GLY A 462 -38.35 8.53 39.07
C GLY A 462 -38.22 9.38 40.34
N ALA A 463 -37.48 10.50 40.28
CA ALA A 463 -37.30 11.41 41.39
C ALA A 463 -38.43 12.46 41.47
N GLN A 464 -39.51 12.14 42.19
CA GLN A 464 -40.46 13.16 42.65
C GLN A 464 -39.89 13.95 43.85
N PRO A 465 -40.28 15.24 44.02
CA PRO A 465 -39.65 16.13 45.00
C PRO A 465 -40.22 15.97 46.42
N ALA A 466 -39.36 16.18 47.43
CA ALA A 466 -39.75 16.18 48.85
C ALA A 466 -39.15 17.38 49.62
N THR A 467 -39.98 18.41 49.78
CA THR A 467 -40.14 19.23 51.01
C THR A 467 -38.91 19.63 51.85
N SER A 468 -38.47 20.87 51.65
CA SER A 468 -38.30 21.92 52.68
C SER A 468 -38.12 21.54 54.17
N ALA A 469 -37.01 21.97 54.76
CA ALA A 469 -36.89 22.37 56.18
C ALA A 469 -35.85 23.50 56.32
N SER A 470 -35.93 24.30 57.39
CA SER A 470 -35.07 25.47 57.64
C SER A 470 -34.09 25.22 58.80
N LEU A 471 -32.89 25.85 58.78
CA LEU A 471 -32.31 26.58 59.92
C LEU A 471 -31.00 27.34 59.55
N VAL A 472 -30.63 28.30 60.41
CA VAL A 472 -29.67 29.44 60.30
C VAL A 472 -29.28 29.81 61.76
N PRO A 473 -28.16 30.50 62.15
CA PRO A 473 -27.14 31.28 61.41
C PRO A 473 -25.64 30.97 61.78
N ALA A 474 -24.76 31.90 61.35
CA ALA A 474 -23.47 32.33 61.95
C ALA A 474 -22.16 31.76 61.37
N SER A 475 -21.07 32.54 61.19
CA SER A 475 -20.86 34.00 61.17
C SER A 475 -19.44 34.35 60.68
N GLY A 476 -19.22 35.44 59.94
CA GLY A 476 -17.84 35.91 59.64
C GLY A 476 -17.67 36.86 58.45
N SER A 477 -17.93 38.16 58.66
CA SER A 477 -17.46 39.29 57.83
C SER A 477 -16.07 39.77 58.37
N PRO A 478 -15.26 40.63 57.69
CA PRO A 478 -15.69 41.63 56.70
C PRO A 478 -14.81 41.88 55.46
N GLU A 479 -15.40 42.69 54.58
CA GLU A 479 -14.84 43.43 53.44
C GLU A 479 -14.14 44.74 53.92
N PRO A 480 -13.55 45.64 53.08
CA PRO A 480 -14.36 46.53 52.21
C PRO A 480 -13.76 47.06 50.89
N LEU A 481 -14.65 47.30 49.92
CA LEU A 481 -14.79 48.48 49.01
C LEU A 481 -13.67 48.96 48.06
N GLY A 482 -14.09 49.49 46.90
CA GLY A 482 -13.26 50.17 45.90
C GLY A 482 -13.93 50.40 44.52
N ASP A 483 -14.94 51.26 44.46
CA ASP A 483 -15.72 51.64 43.26
C ASP A 483 -14.92 52.61 42.31
N ALA A 484 -15.34 53.05 41.10
CA ALA A 484 -16.64 52.99 40.42
C ALA A 484 -16.55 53.22 38.87
N ASP A 485 -17.62 52.87 38.15
CA ASP A 485 -18.33 53.61 37.07
C ASP A 485 -17.76 53.99 35.67
N ASN A 486 -18.67 53.84 34.67
CA ASN A 486 -18.86 54.57 33.38
C ASN A 486 -17.83 54.38 32.22
N ASP A 487 -18.17 54.49 30.91
CA ASP A 487 -19.49 54.64 30.24
C ASP A 487 -19.53 54.14 28.76
N VAL A 488 -20.75 54.15 28.21
CA VAL A 488 -21.30 53.77 26.88
C VAL A 488 -20.72 54.45 25.61
N GLU A 489 -20.62 53.69 24.49
CA GLU A 489 -20.88 54.04 23.05
C GLU A 489 -20.58 52.75 22.20
N GLU A 490 -21.32 52.19 21.23
CA GLU A 490 -22.07 52.69 20.03
C GLU A 490 -21.21 53.55 19.07
N ALA A 491 -21.04 53.28 17.75
CA ALA A 491 -21.46 52.20 16.84
C ALA A 491 -20.40 52.11 15.67
N GLU A 492 -20.57 51.63 14.41
CA GLU A 492 -21.71 51.12 13.61
C GLU A 492 -21.21 50.28 12.38
N GLU A 493 -22.09 49.43 11.83
CA GLU A 493 -22.25 48.92 10.44
C GLU A 493 -21.13 48.38 9.48
N SER A 494 -21.64 47.58 8.52
CA SER A 494 -21.08 47.22 7.19
C SER A 494 -19.94 46.17 7.11
N SER A 495 -19.89 45.30 6.09
CA SER A 495 -20.87 45.02 5.02
C SER A 495 -20.65 43.63 4.42
N ALA A 496 -21.72 43.03 3.87
CA ALA A 496 -21.68 41.77 3.14
C ALA A 496 -22.36 41.91 1.76
N PRO A 497 -21.77 41.40 0.67
CA PRO A 497 -22.45 41.29 -0.62
C PRO A 497 -23.27 39.98 -0.70
N ARG A 498 -24.36 40.03 -1.46
CA ARG A 498 -25.28 38.90 -1.68
C ARG A 498 -24.92 38.06 -2.91
N LEU A 499 -25.61 36.92 -2.99
CA LEU A 499 -25.89 36.15 -4.21
C LEU A 499 -26.13 37.04 -5.45
N VAL A 500 -25.71 36.53 -6.60
CA VAL A 500 -26.32 36.81 -7.90
C VAL A 500 -26.69 35.46 -8.49
N GLU A 501 -27.97 35.29 -8.82
CA GLU A 501 -28.50 34.12 -9.53
C GLU A 501 -28.67 34.46 -11.02
N ASP A 502 -29.06 33.46 -11.81
CA ASP A 502 -29.59 33.56 -13.18
C ASP A 502 -28.67 34.05 -14.31
N ALA A 503 -28.18 33.06 -15.05
CA ALA A 503 -27.89 33.14 -16.48
C ALA A 503 -28.24 31.79 -17.14
N GLU A 504 -29.52 31.46 -17.21
CA GLU A 504 -30.00 30.36 -18.05
C GLU A 504 -30.00 30.82 -19.52
N ASP A 505 -29.35 30.08 -20.42
CA ASP A 505 -29.99 29.71 -21.69
C ASP A 505 -29.32 28.53 -22.43
N GLU A 506 -30.11 27.89 -23.28
CA GLU A 506 -29.80 26.91 -24.34
C GLU A 506 -28.53 26.01 -24.22
N GLY A 507 -28.71 24.83 -23.61
CA GLY A 507 -27.82 23.67 -23.79
C GLY A 507 -28.63 22.40 -24.06
N ASP A 508 -28.40 21.74 -25.21
CA ASP A 508 -29.16 20.56 -25.68
C ASP A 508 -29.44 19.52 -24.57
N SER A 509 -30.71 19.16 -24.40
CA SER A 509 -31.13 18.11 -23.45
C SER A 509 -30.33 16.82 -23.64
N ILE A 510 -29.85 16.23 -22.55
CA ILE A 510 -29.10 14.96 -22.56
C ILE A 510 -29.85 13.84 -23.31
N PHE A 511 -31.19 13.85 -23.27
CA PHE A 511 -31.99 12.88 -24.04
C PHE A 511 -31.89 13.09 -25.56
N GLU A 512 -31.77 14.33 -26.02
CA GLU A 512 -31.63 14.65 -27.44
C GLU A 512 -30.22 14.32 -27.95
N VAL A 513 -29.19 14.55 -27.12
CA VAL A 513 -27.81 14.10 -27.38
C VAL A 513 -27.74 12.57 -27.48
N LEU A 514 -28.36 11.85 -26.53
CA LEU A 514 -28.45 10.39 -26.56
C LEU A 514 -29.26 9.88 -27.77
N ARG A 515 -30.33 10.60 -28.18
CA ARG A 515 -31.13 10.24 -29.36
C ARG A 515 -30.34 10.40 -30.66
N ARG A 516 -29.59 11.51 -30.81
CA ARG A 516 -28.68 11.72 -31.96
C ARG A 516 -27.58 10.65 -31.99
N SER A 517 -26.95 10.35 -30.85
CA SER A 517 -25.91 9.32 -30.75
C SER A 517 -26.43 7.92 -31.13
N ARG A 518 -27.62 7.54 -30.65
CA ARG A 518 -28.25 6.26 -31.01
C ARG A 518 -28.55 6.17 -32.51
N GLN A 519 -29.09 7.24 -33.10
CA GLN A 519 -29.42 7.27 -34.52
C GLN A 519 -28.18 7.24 -35.42
N GLN A 520 -27.06 7.85 -35.00
CA GLN A 520 -25.77 7.70 -35.69
C GLN A 520 -25.25 6.25 -35.64
N HIS A 521 -25.41 5.56 -34.51
CA HIS A 521 -24.99 4.16 -34.37
C HIS A 521 -25.88 3.20 -35.20
N GLU A 522 -27.19 3.45 -35.24
CA GLU A 522 -28.13 2.68 -36.06
C GLU A 522 -27.87 2.86 -37.58
N ASN A 523 -27.50 4.06 -38.04
CA ASN A 523 -27.09 4.29 -39.42
C ASN A 523 -25.78 3.53 -39.77
N ALA A 524 -24.77 3.59 -38.91
CA ALA A 524 -23.49 2.88 -39.12
C ALA A 524 -23.64 1.34 -39.17
N LEU A 525 -24.70 0.80 -38.58
CA LEU A 525 -25.05 -0.63 -38.64
C LEU A 525 -25.83 -1.02 -39.92
N GLN A 526 -26.30 -0.06 -40.71
CA GLN A 526 -26.93 -0.30 -42.02
C GLN A 526 -25.90 -0.31 -43.16
N ASP A 527 -24.92 0.61 -43.15
CA ASP A 527 -23.86 0.70 -44.17
C ASP A 527 -22.93 -0.54 -44.23
N THR A 528 -22.95 -1.40 -43.22
CA THR A 528 -22.09 -2.59 -43.14
C THR A 528 -22.69 -3.86 -43.76
N ARG A 529 -23.82 -3.77 -44.48
CA ARG A 529 -24.54 -4.96 -45.02
C ARG A 529 -24.58 -5.07 -46.55
N SER A 530 -23.47 -5.62 -47.10
CA SER A 530 -23.42 -6.35 -48.39
C SER A 530 -23.49 -5.50 -49.69
N PRO A 531 -23.11 -6.02 -50.89
CA PRO A 531 -23.12 -7.45 -51.30
C PRO A 531 -21.78 -8.08 -51.74
N ARG A 532 -21.77 -9.42 -51.71
CA ARG A 532 -20.83 -10.32 -52.42
C ARG A 532 -21.30 -10.57 -53.87
N GLN A 533 -20.36 -10.57 -54.82
CA GLN A 533 -20.37 -11.27 -56.14
C GLN A 533 -19.01 -10.97 -56.83
N ASN A 534 -18.40 -11.80 -57.69
CA ASN A 534 -18.65 -13.20 -58.07
C ASN A 534 -17.38 -13.80 -58.78
N LEU A 535 -17.21 -15.14 -58.76
CA LEU A 535 -16.28 -15.94 -59.63
C LEU A 535 -14.75 -15.71 -59.46
N GLY A 536 -13.85 -16.64 -59.82
CA GLY A 536 -14.00 -17.98 -60.42
C GLY A 536 -12.74 -18.88 -60.27
N ASN A 537 -12.73 -20.06 -60.92
CA ASN A 537 -11.79 -21.19 -60.68
C ASN A 537 -10.45 -21.08 -61.46
N HIS A 538 -9.41 -21.79 -60.99
CA HIS A 538 -8.86 -22.98 -61.69
C HIS A 538 -7.83 -23.78 -60.85
N ASP A 539 -7.30 -24.87 -61.42
CA ASP A 539 -6.81 -26.08 -60.72
C ASP A 539 -5.29 -26.34 -60.86
N ASN A 540 -4.84 -27.46 -60.25
CA ASN A 540 -3.55 -28.16 -60.42
C ASN A 540 -2.27 -27.48 -59.85
N GLU A 541 -1.19 -28.20 -59.46
CA GLU A 541 -0.85 -29.62 -59.67
C GLU A 541 -0.01 -30.28 -58.54
N SER A 542 0.11 -31.61 -58.60
CA SER A 542 0.97 -32.56 -57.87
C SER A 542 2.50 -32.39 -58.07
N GLU A 543 3.46 -32.94 -57.30
CA GLU A 543 3.52 -33.55 -55.95
C GLU A 543 5.00 -33.48 -55.39
N PRO A 544 5.77 -34.49 -54.88
CA PRO A 544 6.80 -34.25 -53.83
C PRO A 544 8.25 -34.62 -54.22
N VAL A 545 9.24 -34.55 -53.29
CA VAL A 545 10.34 -35.56 -53.13
C VAL A 545 11.24 -35.37 -51.87
N THR A 546 11.41 -36.48 -51.14
CA THR A 546 12.41 -36.96 -50.14
C THR A 546 13.33 -36.05 -49.29
N ASN A 547 13.31 -36.32 -47.97
CA ASN A 547 14.42 -36.70 -47.06
C ASN A 547 15.90 -36.44 -47.45
N SER A 548 16.68 -35.93 -46.48
CA SER A 548 17.89 -36.63 -45.99
C SER A 548 18.21 -36.24 -44.55
N ALA A 549 19.00 -37.07 -43.84
CA ALA A 549 19.42 -36.84 -42.46
C ALA A 549 20.95 -36.76 -42.37
N GLY A 550 21.47 -35.98 -41.42
CA GLY A 550 22.91 -35.84 -41.19
C GLY A 550 23.20 -35.44 -39.75
N ALA A 551 24.04 -36.22 -39.05
CA ALA A 551 24.43 -35.97 -37.67
C ALA A 551 25.88 -35.46 -37.61
N PHE A 552 26.21 -34.69 -36.57
CA PHE A 552 27.60 -34.40 -36.20
C PHE A 552 27.83 -34.56 -34.70
N ARG A 553 29.03 -35.00 -34.33
CA ARG A 553 29.53 -35.17 -32.95
C ARG A 553 30.75 -34.25 -32.71
N PRO A 554 31.13 -33.97 -31.46
CA PRO A 554 32.12 -32.96 -31.12
C PRO A 554 33.57 -33.42 -31.32
N LEU A 555 34.50 -32.45 -31.35
CA LEU A 555 35.94 -32.67 -31.27
C LEU A 555 36.43 -32.60 -29.82
N GLN A 556 37.56 -33.28 -29.54
CA GLN A 556 38.23 -33.31 -28.23
C GLN A 556 39.67 -32.79 -28.33
N GLY A 557 40.15 -32.24 -27.20
CA GLY A 557 41.53 -31.86 -26.87
C GLY A 557 41.45 -31.05 -25.56
N ALA A 558 42.05 -31.39 -24.41
CA ALA A 558 43.37 -31.98 -24.11
C ALA A 558 44.53 -31.07 -24.55
N SER A 559 45.43 -30.61 -23.69
CA SER A 559 45.59 -30.79 -22.22
C SER A 559 46.20 -29.50 -21.58
N ASP A 560 46.63 -29.36 -20.31
CA ASP A 560 47.00 -30.33 -19.26
C ASP A 560 46.82 -29.78 -17.82
N ALA A 561 47.40 -30.46 -16.81
CA ALA A 561 47.18 -30.30 -15.37
C ALA A 561 48.08 -29.31 -14.61
N ALA A 562 47.61 -28.89 -13.42
CA ALA A 562 48.42 -28.65 -12.21
C ALA A 562 47.55 -28.78 -10.94
N MET A 563 48.10 -29.26 -9.83
CA MET A 563 47.39 -29.44 -8.54
C MET A 563 48.06 -28.63 -7.41
N ALA A 564 47.24 -27.84 -6.70
CA ALA A 564 47.27 -27.63 -5.23
C ALA A 564 48.58 -27.12 -4.57
N PRO A 565 48.63 -26.93 -3.23
CA PRO A 565 47.54 -26.78 -2.25
C PRO A 565 47.62 -25.44 -1.46
N PHE A 566 46.48 -25.00 -0.91
CA PHE A 566 46.26 -24.87 0.54
C PHE A 566 44.77 -24.73 0.86
#